data_AF-D2QJR6-F1
#
_entry.id   AF-D2QJR6-F1
#
_cell.length_a   1.000
_cell.length_b   1.000
_cell.length_c   1.000
_cell.angle_alpha   90.00
_cell.angle_beta   90.00
_cell.angle_gamma   90.00
#
_symmetry.space_group_name_H-M   'P 1'
#
loop_
_entity.id
_entity.type
_entity.pdbx_description
1 polymer ?
#
loop_
_entity_poly.entity_id
_entity_poly.type
_entity_poly.pdbx_seq_one_letter_code
_entity_poly.pdbx_strand_id
1 'polypeptide(L)'
;MNPLSGLTNSPTSHLQIRLLVADIADLEAERARIQSLIDSYYRRLHHQLGDLMSEIAQLQLQLATRRASQTRRRSDAEAAHSARVRFEQTQHTVQEALANMPTEPDTAVDETELRKLYRQAVAQAHPDLFFNEPDKQKQATAFMAELNEAYERKDLTVVRKLAQQLQDGLLFLDETSLHNDPEALQQLVERLTQRKQALEADIQTLRRQEGYNIMSQSPPEQAVHFDQLQKNLQEHLAILAQSLDTL
;
A
#
# COMPACT_ATOMS: atom_id res chain seq x y z
N MET A 1 14.55 -7.16 57.63
CA MET A 1 15.03 -6.87 56.26
C MET A 1 13.80 -6.84 55.36
N ASN A 2 13.51 -5.69 54.75
CA ASN A 2 12.32 -5.45 53.92
C ASN A 2 12.37 -6.26 52.62
N PRO A 3 11.26 -6.90 52.19
CA PRO A 3 11.03 -7.23 50.80
C PRO A 3 10.17 -6.13 50.17
N LEU A 4 10.77 -5.23 49.39
CA LEU A 4 10.06 -4.24 48.59
C LEU A 4 10.63 -4.26 47.18
N SER A 5 10.21 -5.24 46.37
CA SER A 5 10.56 -5.28 44.93
C SER A 5 9.44 -5.84 44.05
N GLY A 6 8.17 -5.84 44.49
CA GLY A 6 7.12 -6.63 43.85
C GLY A 6 5.98 -5.92 43.12
N LEU A 7 5.82 -4.59 43.19
CA LEU A 7 4.46 -4.02 43.00
C LEU A 7 4.29 -2.75 42.14
N THR A 8 5.23 -2.36 41.27
CA THR A 8 5.11 -1.05 40.58
C THR A 8 5.05 -1.04 39.05
N ASN A 9 5.24 -2.17 38.35
CA ASN A 9 5.40 -2.12 36.88
C ASN A 9 4.17 -2.52 36.05
N SER A 10 3.19 -3.25 36.59
CA SER A 10 2.08 -3.78 35.78
C SER A 10 1.13 -2.70 35.18
N PRO A 11 0.54 -1.75 35.94
CA PRO A 11 -0.44 -0.81 35.37
C PRO A 11 0.18 0.17 34.36
N THR A 12 1.44 0.56 34.57
CA THR A 12 2.17 1.47 33.67
C THR A 12 2.49 0.81 32.34
N SER A 13 2.91 -0.46 32.34
CA SER A 13 3.20 -1.21 31.11
C SER A 13 1.94 -1.46 30.27
N HIS A 14 0.78 -1.74 30.90
CA HIS A 14 -0.48 -1.86 30.16
C HIS A 14 -0.92 -0.54 29.52
N LEU A 15 -0.78 0.58 30.23
CA LEU A 15 -1.07 1.90 29.67
C LEU A 15 -0.14 2.20 28.48
N GLN A 16 1.15 1.89 28.61
CA GLN A 16 2.13 2.07 27.53
C GLN A 16 1.76 1.25 26.29
N ILE A 17 1.39 -0.02 26.44
CA ILE A 17 0.94 -0.88 25.33
C ILE A 17 -0.27 -0.26 24.65
N ARG A 18 -1.27 0.19 25.41
CA ARG A 18 -2.48 0.83 24.85
C ARG A 18 -2.17 2.09 24.05
N LEU A 19 -1.24 2.91 24.53
CA LEU A 19 -0.80 4.12 23.82
C LEU A 19 -0.05 3.75 22.53
N LEU A 20 0.85 2.76 22.58
CA LEU A 20 1.57 2.30 21.40
C LEU A 20 0.64 1.73 20.32
N VAL A 21 -0.37 0.96 20.72
CA VAL A 21 -1.40 0.44 19.80
C VAL A 21 -2.16 1.59 19.14
N ALA A 22 -2.61 2.58 19.93
CA ALA A 22 -3.32 3.74 19.39
C ALA A 22 -2.45 4.52 18.38
N ASP A 23 -1.19 4.79 18.73
CA ASP A 23 -0.24 5.46 17.85
C ASP A 23 -0.01 4.68 16.54
N ILE A 24 0.11 3.35 16.61
CA ILE A 24 0.28 2.49 15.44
C ILE A 24 -0.94 2.56 14.53
N ALA A 25 -2.15 2.50 15.09
CA ALA A 25 -3.38 2.61 14.33
C ALA A 25 -3.50 3.96 13.59
N ASP A 26 -3.15 5.07 14.26
CA ASP A 26 -3.13 6.40 13.66
C ASP A 26 -2.09 6.50 12.53
N LEU A 27 -0.90 5.93 12.71
CA LEU A 27 0.14 5.87 11.69
C LEU A 27 -0.27 5.01 10.49
N GLU A 28 -0.94 3.88 10.70
CA GLU A 28 -1.43 3.01 9.63
C GLU A 28 -2.53 3.70 8.82
N ALA A 29 -3.45 4.40 9.48
CA ALA A 29 -4.46 5.21 8.80
C ALA A 29 -3.82 6.33 7.95
N GLU A 30 -2.82 7.04 8.48
CA GLU A 30 -2.09 8.04 7.71
C GLU A 30 -1.32 7.43 6.54
N ARG A 31 -0.65 6.28 6.74
CA ARG A 31 0.04 5.54 5.67
C ARG A 31 -0.93 5.15 4.57
N ALA A 32 -2.11 4.63 4.91
CA ALA A 32 -3.14 4.25 3.94
C ALA A 32 -3.67 5.47 3.17
N ARG A 33 -3.89 6.60 3.85
CA ARG A 33 -4.29 7.86 3.22
C ARG A 33 -3.24 8.34 2.22
N ILE A 34 -1.96 8.35 2.61
CA ILE A 34 -0.85 8.74 1.73
C ILE A 34 -0.76 7.81 0.53
N GLN A 35 -0.86 6.50 0.73
CA GLN A 35 -0.84 5.52 -0.34
C GLN A 35 -1.99 5.76 -1.34
N SER A 36 -3.21 6.02 -0.83
CA SER A 36 -4.37 6.34 -1.68
C SER A 36 -4.14 7.59 -2.54
N LEU A 37 -3.50 8.64 -1.98
CA LEU A 37 -3.11 9.82 -2.75
C LEU A 37 -2.12 9.46 -3.86
N ILE A 38 -1.08 8.69 -3.55
CA ILE A 38 -0.09 8.24 -4.54
C ILE A 38 -0.75 7.41 -5.64
N ASP A 39 -1.64 6.49 -5.27
CA ASP A 39 -2.36 5.66 -6.24
C ASP A 39 -3.29 6.52 -7.12
N SER A 40 -3.93 7.54 -6.54
CA SER A 40 -4.75 8.50 -7.29
C SER A 40 -3.94 9.31 -8.30
N TYR A 41 -2.70 9.69 -7.95
CA TYR A 41 -1.78 10.35 -8.88
C TYR A 41 -1.48 9.45 -10.08
N TYR A 42 -1.05 8.21 -9.85
CA TYR A 42 -0.71 7.31 -10.95
C TYR A 42 -1.93 6.94 -11.78
N ARG A 43 -3.11 6.76 -11.17
CA ARG A 43 -4.36 6.57 -11.93
C ARG A 43 -4.63 7.75 -12.86
N ARG A 44 -4.56 8.98 -12.34
CA ARG A 44 -4.77 10.18 -13.15
C ARG A 44 -3.70 10.33 -14.24
N LEU A 45 -2.44 10.05 -13.93
CA LEU A 45 -1.33 10.06 -14.87
C LEU A 45 -1.58 9.13 -16.06
N HIS A 46 -1.85 7.86 -15.80
CA HIS A 46 -2.08 6.88 -16.87
C HIS A 46 -3.37 7.16 -17.63
N HIS A 47 -4.42 7.65 -16.96
CA HIS A 47 -5.66 8.02 -17.62
C HIS A 47 -5.48 9.21 -18.57
N GLN A 48 -4.81 10.28 -18.13
CA GLN A 48 -4.68 11.50 -18.93
C GLN A 48 -3.58 11.39 -19.99
N LEU A 49 -2.49 10.69 -19.67
CA LEU A 49 -1.25 10.72 -20.47
C LEU A 49 -0.84 9.34 -21.00
N GLY A 50 -1.58 8.27 -20.69
CA GLY A 50 -1.23 6.89 -21.06
C GLY A 50 -1.11 6.67 -22.56
N ASP A 51 -1.99 7.30 -23.35
CA ASP A 51 -1.94 7.22 -24.81
C ASP A 51 -0.66 7.88 -25.36
N LEU A 52 -0.31 9.07 -24.85
CA LEU A 52 0.92 9.77 -25.23
C LEU A 52 2.17 8.98 -24.82
N MET A 53 2.19 8.41 -23.60
CA MET A 53 3.28 7.56 -23.13
C MET A 53 3.46 6.33 -24.01
N SER A 54 2.35 5.71 -24.42
CA SER A 54 2.31 4.56 -25.31
C SER A 54 2.86 4.88 -26.69
N GLU A 55 2.45 6.02 -27.26
CA GLU A 55 2.92 6.50 -28.57
C GLU A 55 4.42 6.81 -28.55
N ILE A 56 4.91 7.49 -27.50
CA ILE A 56 6.35 7.74 -27.30
C ILE A 56 7.12 6.42 -27.24
N ALA A 57 6.67 5.45 -26.45
CA ALA A 57 7.33 4.16 -26.32
C ALA A 57 7.34 3.40 -27.66
N GLN A 58 6.27 3.50 -28.45
CA GLN A 58 6.17 2.91 -29.78
C GLN A 58 7.18 3.54 -30.76
N LEU A 59 7.25 4.87 -30.80
CA LEU A 59 8.20 5.59 -31.66
C LEU A 59 9.65 5.27 -31.28
N GLN A 60 9.96 5.22 -29.98
CA GLN A 60 11.29 4.81 -29.51
C GLN A 60 11.67 3.40 -29.95
N LEU A 61 10.72 2.45 -29.90
CA LEU A 61 10.92 1.09 -30.40
C LEU A 61 11.15 1.08 -31.91
N GLN A 62 10.37 1.83 -32.69
CA GLN A 62 10.54 1.93 -34.13
C GLN A 62 11.91 2.49 -34.50
N LEU A 63 12.34 3.58 -33.85
CA LEU A 63 13.66 4.19 -34.04
C LEU A 63 14.81 3.22 -33.73
N ALA A 64 14.73 2.55 -32.58
CA ALA A 64 15.76 1.60 -32.17
C ALA A 64 15.83 0.40 -33.12
N THR A 65 14.68 -0.10 -33.57
CA THR A 65 14.59 -1.23 -34.52
C THR A 65 15.13 -0.83 -35.89
N ARG A 66 14.78 0.35 -36.41
CA ARG A 66 15.34 0.86 -37.68
C ARG A 66 16.85 0.98 -37.60
N ARG A 67 17.38 1.62 -36.55
CA ARG A 67 18.83 1.71 -36.33
C ARG A 67 19.50 0.35 -36.29
N ALA A 68 18.96 -0.60 -35.53
CA ALA A 68 19.49 -1.96 -35.44
C ALA A 68 19.42 -2.74 -36.76
N SER A 69 18.51 -2.40 -37.68
CA SER A 69 18.44 -3.00 -39.01
C SER A 69 19.44 -2.39 -40.00
N GLN A 70 19.72 -1.09 -39.85
CA GLN A 70 20.68 -0.35 -40.68
C GLN A 70 22.13 -0.58 -40.23
N THR A 71 22.35 -0.82 -38.94
CA THR A 71 23.67 -1.10 -38.36
C THR A 71 23.81 -2.59 -38.05
N ARG A 72 25.03 -3.12 -38.09
CA ARG A 72 25.32 -4.49 -37.61
C ARG A 72 25.93 -4.48 -36.21
N ARG A 73 25.64 -3.45 -35.41
CA ARG A 73 26.21 -3.28 -34.08
C ARG A 73 25.37 -4.00 -33.03
N ARG A 74 26.03 -4.77 -32.18
CA ARG A 74 25.39 -5.45 -31.04
C ARG A 74 24.70 -4.47 -30.08
N SER A 75 25.30 -3.30 -29.85
CA SER A 75 24.73 -2.25 -28.99
C SER A 75 23.35 -1.79 -29.47
N ASP A 76 23.14 -1.70 -30.79
CA ASP A 76 21.90 -1.19 -31.37
C ASP A 76 20.80 -2.26 -31.30
N ALA A 77 21.17 -3.54 -31.43
CA ALA A 77 20.27 -4.67 -31.19
C ALA A 77 19.82 -4.75 -29.71
N GLU A 78 20.73 -4.54 -28.75
CA GLU A 78 20.42 -4.48 -27.32
C GLU A 78 19.51 -3.28 -26.99
N ALA A 79 19.74 -2.13 -27.63
CA ALA A 79 18.89 -0.96 -27.50
C ALA A 79 17.47 -1.21 -28.03
N ALA A 80 17.33 -1.89 -29.18
CA ALA A 80 16.03 -2.28 -29.73
C ALA A 80 15.28 -3.26 -28.82
N HIS A 81 15.96 -4.24 -28.25
CA HIS A 81 15.38 -5.15 -27.26
C HIS A 81 14.89 -4.39 -26.02
N SER A 82 15.72 -3.49 -25.48
CA SER A 82 15.37 -2.67 -24.31
C SER A 82 14.19 -1.72 -24.60
N ALA A 83 14.08 -1.21 -25.83
CA ALA A 83 12.93 -0.41 -26.25
C ALA A 83 11.65 -1.26 -26.34
N ARG A 84 11.74 -2.51 -26.81
CA ARG A 84 10.60 -3.44 -26.86
C ARG A 84 10.06 -3.74 -25.47
N VAL A 85 10.94 -4.07 -24.53
CA VAL A 85 10.56 -4.33 -23.14
C VAL A 85 9.84 -3.12 -22.53
N ARG A 86 10.38 -1.91 -22.75
CA ARG A 86 9.75 -0.66 -22.27
C ARG A 86 8.38 -0.40 -22.90
N PHE A 87 8.23 -0.67 -24.20
CA PHE A 87 6.94 -0.55 -24.87
C PHE A 87 5.91 -1.52 -24.28
N GLU A 88 6.26 -2.80 -24.14
CA GLU A 88 5.38 -3.82 -23.55
C GLU A 88 4.99 -3.48 -22.11
N GLN A 89 5.95 -3.02 -21.30
CA GLN A 89 5.69 -2.55 -19.93
C GLN A 89 4.73 -1.36 -19.90
N THR A 90 4.95 -0.36 -20.76
CA THR A 90 4.10 0.83 -20.82
C THR A 90 2.67 0.48 -21.25
N GLN A 91 2.53 -0.39 -22.25
CA GLN A 91 1.22 -0.89 -22.69
C GLN A 91 0.50 -1.61 -21.54
N HIS A 92 1.21 -2.48 -20.82
CA HIS A 92 0.65 -3.20 -19.70
C HIS A 92 0.20 -2.26 -18.57
N THR A 93 1.05 -1.32 -18.15
CA THR A 93 0.70 -0.40 -17.04
C THR A 93 -0.45 0.53 -17.40
N VAL A 94 -0.50 1.03 -18.64
CA VAL A 94 -1.60 1.86 -19.12
C VAL A 94 -2.89 1.03 -19.18
N GLN A 95 -2.84 -0.19 -19.74
CA GLN A 95 -4.00 -1.06 -19.84
C GLN A 95 -4.53 -1.48 -18.46
N GLU A 96 -3.66 -1.83 -17.52
CA GLU A 96 -4.04 -2.14 -16.14
C GLU A 96 -4.68 -0.93 -15.44
N ALA A 97 -4.14 0.27 -15.65
CA ALA A 97 -4.70 1.49 -15.06
C ALA A 97 -6.09 1.81 -15.62
N LEU A 98 -6.32 1.58 -16.92
CA LEU A 98 -7.63 1.75 -17.57
C LEU A 98 -8.63 0.65 -17.16
N ALA A 99 -8.17 -0.60 -17.02
CA ALA A 99 -9.03 -1.73 -16.62
C ALA A 99 -9.46 -1.66 -15.16
N ASN A 100 -8.61 -1.13 -14.28
CA ASN A 100 -8.92 -0.93 -12.86
C ASN A 100 -9.57 0.43 -12.57
N MET A 101 -10.14 1.07 -13.59
CA MET A 101 -10.85 2.33 -13.43
C MET A 101 -12.16 2.08 -12.65
N PRO A 102 -12.34 2.71 -11.47
CA PRO A 102 -13.62 2.63 -10.77
C PRO A 102 -14.68 3.27 -11.67
N THR A 103 -15.65 2.47 -12.11
CA THR A 103 -16.68 2.90 -13.06
C THR A 103 -17.79 3.71 -12.38
N GLU A 104 -17.76 3.83 -11.05
CA GLU A 104 -18.77 4.50 -10.21
C GLU A 104 -18.12 5.15 -8.96
N PRO A 105 -18.80 6.14 -8.33
CA PRO A 105 -18.23 6.91 -7.23
C PRO A 105 -18.12 6.06 -5.95
N ASP A 106 -16.89 5.92 -5.44
CA ASP A 106 -16.44 5.43 -4.11
C ASP A 106 -17.01 4.12 -3.51
N THR A 107 -18.09 3.53 -4.00
CA THR A 107 -18.68 2.30 -3.45
C THR A 107 -17.90 1.03 -3.78
N ALA A 108 -17.19 1.02 -4.91
CA ALA A 108 -16.39 -0.14 -5.34
C ALA A 108 -15.07 -0.29 -4.55
N VAL A 109 -14.50 0.82 -4.07
CA VAL A 109 -13.29 0.81 -3.23
C VAL A 109 -13.61 0.22 -1.86
N ASP A 110 -14.78 0.58 -1.29
CA ASP A 110 -15.24 0.01 -0.03
C ASP A 110 -15.45 -1.51 -0.11
N GLU A 111 -16.06 -2.03 -1.18
CA GLU A 111 -16.31 -3.47 -1.30
C GLU A 111 -15.04 -4.27 -1.61
N THR A 112 -14.08 -3.68 -2.33
CA THR A 112 -12.77 -4.33 -2.58
C THR A 112 -11.88 -4.32 -1.34
N GLU A 113 -11.85 -3.22 -0.59
CA GLU A 113 -11.13 -3.12 0.69
C GLU A 113 -11.75 -4.04 1.75
N LEU A 114 -13.08 -4.06 1.87
CA LEU A 114 -13.83 -4.96 2.76
C LEU A 114 -13.44 -6.42 2.53
N ARG A 115 -13.45 -6.88 1.27
CA ARG A 115 -13.05 -8.25 0.90
C ARG A 115 -11.58 -8.55 1.17
N LYS A 116 -10.71 -7.54 1.10
CA LYS A 116 -9.28 -7.70 1.36
C LYS A 116 -9.03 -7.85 2.87
N LEU A 117 -9.54 -6.93 3.68
CA LEU A 117 -9.41 -6.94 5.12
C LEU A 117 -10.03 -8.20 5.74
N TYR A 118 -11.22 -8.59 5.26
CA TYR A 118 -11.87 -9.82 5.67
C TYR A 118 -11.00 -11.06 5.41
N ARG A 119 -10.49 -11.24 4.19
CA ARG A 119 -9.61 -12.39 3.87
C ARG A 119 -8.32 -12.41 4.68
N GLN A 120 -7.72 -11.24 4.91
CA GLN A 120 -6.53 -11.12 5.73
C GLN A 120 -6.80 -11.51 7.19
N ALA A 121 -7.92 -11.05 7.74
CA ALA A 121 -8.30 -11.37 9.11
C ALA A 121 -8.66 -12.86 9.29
N VAL A 122 -9.41 -13.45 8.35
CA VAL A 122 -9.72 -14.89 8.34
C VAL A 122 -8.45 -15.74 8.27
N ALA A 123 -7.49 -15.38 7.41
CA ALA A 123 -6.24 -16.13 7.26
C ALA A 123 -5.37 -16.13 8.54
N GLN A 124 -5.52 -15.13 9.40
CA GLN A 124 -4.73 -14.96 10.62
C GLN A 124 -5.46 -15.44 11.89
N ALA A 125 -6.80 -15.45 11.90
CA ALA A 125 -7.62 -15.78 13.06
C ALA A 125 -8.55 -16.99 12.85
N HIS A 126 -8.28 -17.86 11.87
CA HIS A 126 -9.11 -19.05 11.69
C HIS A 126 -8.98 -20.01 12.90
N PRO A 127 -10.09 -20.50 13.49
CA PRO A 127 -10.07 -21.37 14.67
C PRO A 127 -9.24 -22.65 14.47
N ASP A 128 -9.21 -23.17 13.25
CA ASP A 128 -8.42 -24.37 12.89
C ASP A 128 -6.91 -24.20 13.07
N LEU A 129 -6.39 -22.97 13.06
CA LEU A 129 -4.97 -22.70 13.32
C LEU A 129 -4.61 -22.93 14.80
N PHE A 130 -5.60 -22.99 15.69
CA PHE A 130 -5.43 -23.07 17.14
C PHE A 130 -5.99 -24.37 17.74
N PHE A 131 -6.05 -25.45 16.95
CA PHE A 131 -6.63 -26.73 17.39
C PHE A 131 -5.95 -27.36 18.63
N ASN A 132 -4.70 -26.98 18.91
CA ASN A 132 -3.93 -27.41 20.09
C ASN A 132 -4.03 -26.45 21.28
N GLU A 133 -4.68 -25.30 21.12
CA GLU A 133 -4.76 -24.22 22.11
C GLU A 133 -6.23 -23.84 22.35
N PRO A 134 -6.96 -24.57 23.21
CA PRO A 134 -8.42 -24.48 23.32
C PRO A 134 -8.95 -23.09 23.71
N ASP A 135 -8.17 -22.31 24.47
CA ASP A 135 -8.57 -20.95 24.85
C ASP A 135 -8.38 -19.93 23.70
N LYS A 136 -7.29 -20.03 22.94
CA LYS A 136 -7.10 -19.24 21.72
C LYS A 136 -8.09 -19.62 20.63
N GLN A 137 -8.45 -20.91 20.54
CA GLN A 137 -9.46 -21.39 19.61
C GLN A 137 -10.84 -20.78 19.91
N LYS A 138 -11.22 -20.64 21.18
CA LYS A 138 -12.46 -19.95 21.59
C LYS A 138 -12.44 -18.46 21.23
N GLN A 139 -11.33 -17.76 21.50
CA GLN A 139 -11.16 -16.33 21.16
C GLN A 139 -11.23 -16.11 19.64
N ALA A 140 -10.53 -16.94 18.86
CA ALA A 140 -10.59 -16.96 17.40
C ALA A 140 -12.02 -17.21 16.89
N THR A 141 -12.76 -18.12 17.52
CA THR A 141 -14.16 -18.42 17.14
C THR A 141 -15.08 -17.23 17.39
N ALA A 142 -14.96 -16.56 18.54
CA ALA A 142 -15.75 -15.37 18.86
C ALA A 142 -15.44 -14.20 17.91
N PHE A 143 -14.16 -13.98 17.62
CA PHE A 143 -13.73 -12.97 16.66
C PHE A 143 -14.22 -13.25 15.24
N MET A 144 -14.16 -14.50 14.78
CA MET A 144 -14.66 -14.88 13.48
C MET A 144 -16.17 -14.67 13.35
N ALA A 145 -16.93 -14.90 14.42
CA ALA A 145 -18.37 -14.61 14.43
C ALA A 145 -18.65 -13.11 14.25
N GLU A 146 -17.94 -12.25 14.99
CA GLU A 146 -18.09 -10.79 14.89
C GLU A 146 -17.62 -10.24 13.53
N LEU A 147 -16.52 -10.78 12.99
CA LEU A 147 -15.99 -10.44 11.67
C LEU A 147 -16.94 -10.85 10.55
N ASN A 148 -17.54 -12.04 10.63
CA ASN A 148 -18.52 -12.52 9.66
C ASN A 148 -19.79 -11.65 9.67
N GLU A 149 -20.29 -11.30 10.85
CA GLU A 149 -21.48 -10.44 11.01
C GLU A 149 -21.24 -9.03 10.46
N ALA A 150 -20.05 -8.46 10.70
CA ALA A 150 -19.66 -7.16 10.14
C ALA A 150 -19.50 -7.22 8.61
N TYR A 151 -18.94 -8.31 8.08
CA TYR A 151 -18.80 -8.52 6.65
C TYR A 151 -20.14 -8.70 5.93
N GLU A 152 -21.07 -9.47 6.51
CA GLU A 152 -22.43 -9.65 5.97
C GLU A 152 -23.21 -8.32 5.90
N ARG A 153 -22.99 -7.43 6.87
CA ARG A 153 -23.57 -6.08 6.90
C ARG A 153 -22.86 -5.08 5.97
N LYS A 154 -21.80 -5.49 5.28
CA LYS A 154 -20.90 -4.61 4.52
C LYS A 154 -20.36 -3.44 5.35
N ASP A 155 -20.17 -3.63 6.65
CA ASP A 155 -19.69 -2.60 7.57
C ASP A 155 -18.16 -2.55 7.57
N LEU A 156 -17.61 -1.78 6.62
CA LEU A 156 -16.16 -1.61 6.47
C LEU A 156 -15.50 -1.04 7.72
N THR A 157 -16.21 -0.22 8.50
CA THR A 157 -15.65 0.42 9.68
C THR A 157 -15.39 -0.62 10.78
N VAL A 158 -16.35 -1.52 10.99
CA VAL A 158 -16.22 -2.61 11.96
C VAL A 158 -15.21 -3.66 11.48
N VAL A 159 -15.22 -4.04 10.20
CA VAL A 159 -14.24 -4.99 9.65
C VAL A 159 -12.80 -4.45 9.77
N ARG A 160 -12.60 -3.15 9.50
CA ARG A 160 -11.29 -2.50 9.67
C ARG A 160 -10.85 -2.51 11.13
N LYS A 161 -11.75 -2.20 12.07
CA LYS A 161 -11.46 -2.24 13.51
C LYS A 161 -11.08 -3.66 13.98
N LEU A 162 -11.80 -4.68 13.56
CA LEU A 162 -11.52 -6.07 13.93
C LEU A 162 -10.20 -6.57 13.32
N ALA A 163 -9.96 -6.29 12.04
CA ALA A 163 -8.69 -6.61 11.39
C ALA A 163 -7.51 -5.94 12.11
N GLN A 164 -7.68 -4.70 12.58
CA GLN A 164 -6.68 -3.98 13.37
C GLN A 164 -6.39 -4.68 14.71
N GLN A 165 -7.42 -5.04 15.48
CA GLN A 165 -7.26 -5.73 16.77
C GLN A 165 -6.51 -7.06 16.62
N LEU A 166 -6.71 -7.76 15.50
CA LEU A 166 -5.96 -8.96 15.19
C LEU A 166 -4.50 -8.66 14.84
N GLN A 167 -4.25 -7.64 14.03
CA GLN A 167 -2.93 -7.25 13.55
C GLN A 167 -2.03 -6.72 14.68
N ASP A 168 -2.63 -6.04 15.65
CA ASP A 168 -1.96 -5.56 16.88
C ASP A 168 -1.67 -6.70 17.88
N GLY A 169 -2.08 -7.94 17.57
CA GLY A 169 -1.92 -9.10 18.44
C GLY A 169 -2.85 -9.10 19.66
N LEU A 170 -3.80 -8.17 19.72
CA LEU A 170 -4.74 -8.01 20.83
C LEU A 170 -5.77 -9.12 20.91
N LEU A 171 -6.03 -9.82 19.79
CA LEU A 171 -7.01 -10.90 19.77
C LEU A 171 -6.68 -12.03 20.77
N PHE A 172 -5.39 -12.33 20.95
CA PHE A 172 -4.92 -13.41 21.82
C PHE A 172 -4.28 -12.92 23.11
N LEU A 173 -4.37 -11.61 23.38
CA LEU A 173 -3.87 -11.02 24.62
C LEU A 173 -4.91 -11.24 25.71
N ASP A 174 -4.68 -12.32 26.46
CA ASP A 174 -5.44 -12.62 27.65
C ASP A 174 -5.07 -11.64 28.77
N GLU A 175 -6.02 -10.83 29.25
CA GLU A 175 -5.80 -9.82 30.30
C GLU A 175 -5.20 -10.46 31.58
N THR A 176 -5.52 -11.73 31.85
CA THR A 176 -4.97 -12.53 32.96
C THR A 176 -3.54 -13.01 32.74
N SER A 177 -3.14 -13.29 31.50
CA SER A 177 -1.76 -13.70 31.15
C SER A 177 -0.80 -12.50 31.16
N LEU A 178 -1.30 -11.34 30.75
CA LEU A 178 -0.64 -10.04 30.80
C LEU A 178 -0.32 -9.56 32.24
N HIS A 179 -1.08 -10.00 33.24
CA HIS A 179 -0.89 -9.61 34.65
C HIS A 179 0.29 -10.32 35.34
N ASN A 180 0.76 -11.47 34.84
CA ASN A 180 1.64 -12.37 35.60
C ASN A 180 3.06 -12.52 35.04
N ASP A 181 3.35 -12.02 33.82
CA ASP A 181 4.68 -12.16 33.21
C ASP A 181 5.27 -10.79 32.76
N PRO A 182 6.19 -10.21 33.53
CA PRO A 182 6.82 -8.93 33.20
C PRO A 182 7.75 -9.00 31.99
N GLU A 183 8.31 -10.17 31.66
CA GLU A 183 9.21 -10.32 30.51
C GLU A 183 8.42 -10.33 29.19
N ALA A 184 7.28 -11.03 29.17
CA ALA A 184 6.35 -11.00 28.04
C ALA A 184 5.82 -9.59 27.74
N LEU A 185 5.53 -8.80 28.78
CA LEU A 185 5.14 -7.39 28.66
C LEU A 185 6.24 -6.53 28.01
N GLN A 186 7.48 -6.69 28.43
CA GLN A 186 8.62 -5.95 27.87
C GLN A 186 8.85 -6.30 26.40
N GLN A 187 8.83 -7.59 26.05
CA GLN A 187 8.98 -8.04 24.66
C GLN A 187 7.85 -7.53 23.75
N LEU A 188 6.61 -7.43 24.27
CA LEU A 188 5.50 -6.85 23.52
C LEU A 188 5.69 -5.35 23.29
N VAL A 189 6.07 -4.60 24.32
CA VAL A 189 6.38 -3.17 24.20
C VAL A 189 7.49 -2.92 23.18
N GLU A 190 8.54 -3.73 23.20
CA GLU A 190 9.64 -3.62 22.24
C GLU A 190 9.17 -3.86 20.80
N ARG A 191 8.41 -4.94 20.55
CA ARG A 191 7.85 -5.24 19.23
C ARG A 191 6.95 -4.12 18.71
N LEU A 192 6.05 -3.60 19.54
CA LEU A 192 5.16 -2.49 19.17
C LEU A 192 5.96 -1.21 18.87
N THR A 193 6.99 -0.93 19.67
CA THR A 193 7.88 0.22 19.43
C THR A 193 8.62 0.09 18.10
N GLN A 194 9.16 -1.09 17.78
CA GLN A 194 9.81 -1.35 16.49
C GLN A 194 8.83 -1.21 15.32
N ARG A 195 7.60 -1.71 15.47
CA ARG A 195 6.53 -1.56 14.46
C ARG A 195 6.19 -0.09 14.21
N LYS A 196 6.03 0.70 15.27
CA LYS A 196 5.80 2.15 15.18
C LYS A 196 6.91 2.84 14.40
N GLN A 197 8.18 2.58 14.74
CA GLN A 197 9.34 3.17 14.07
C GLN A 197 9.41 2.80 12.58
N ALA A 198 9.10 1.54 12.24
CA ALA A 198 9.04 1.09 10.85
C ALA A 198 7.94 1.83 10.06
N LEU A 199 6.75 1.99 10.64
CA LEU A 199 5.65 2.74 10.03
C LEU A 199 6.00 4.22 9.83
N GLU A 200 6.63 4.86 10.81
CA GLU A 200 7.11 6.24 10.68
C GLU A 200 8.11 6.38 9.52
N ALA A 201 9.07 5.46 9.41
CA ALA A 201 10.05 5.45 8.33
C ALA A 201 9.42 5.22 6.94
N ASP A 202 8.43 4.32 6.87
CA ASP A 202 7.63 4.07 5.67
C ASP A 202 6.88 5.34 5.23
N ILE A 203 6.17 5.99 6.17
CA ILE A 203 5.44 7.24 5.90
C ILE A 203 6.38 8.32 5.38
N GLN A 204 7.56 8.49 5.98
CA GLN A 204 8.55 9.46 5.49
C GLN A 204 9.03 9.12 4.07
N THR A 205 9.15 7.83 3.75
CA THR A 205 9.51 7.39 2.40
C THR A 205 8.40 7.66 1.39
N LEU A 206 7.15 7.38 1.74
CA LEU A 206 5.99 7.66 0.89
C LEU A 206 5.82 9.17 0.67
N ARG A 207 6.05 10.01 1.69
CA ARG A 207 5.98 11.47 1.58
C ARG A 207 7.01 12.07 0.64
N ARG A 208 8.10 11.35 0.32
CA ARG A 208 9.09 11.80 -0.68
C ARG A 208 8.70 11.47 -2.11
N GLN A 209 7.67 10.64 -2.31
CA GLN A 209 7.22 10.29 -3.65
C GLN A 209 6.52 11.47 -4.31
N GLU A 210 6.75 11.64 -5.61
CA GLU A 210 6.15 12.70 -6.41
C GLU A 210 4.62 12.66 -6.33
N GLY A 211 4.01 11.47 -6.38
CA GLY A 211 2.57 11.32 -6.31
C GLY A 211 1.95 11.93 -5.05
N TYR A 212 2.61 11.80 -3.89
CA TYR A 212 2.17 12.45 -2.67
C TYR A 212 2.39 13.97 -2.73
N ASN A 213 3.57 14.41 -3.17
CA ASN A 213 3.92 15.83 -3.23
C ASN A 213 2.93 16.62 -4.10
N ILE A 214 2.54 16.07 -5.26
CA ILE A 214 1.57 16.70 -6.15
C ILE A 214 0.15 16.59 -5.56
N MET A 215 -0.28 15.42 -5.12
CA MET A 215 -1.66 15.24 -4.63
C MET A 215 -1.94 15.91 -3.28
N SER A 216 -0.91 16.32 -2.54
CA SER A 216 -1.05 17.12 -1.33
C SER A 216 -1.20 18.63 -1.59
N GLN A 217 -0.97 19.09 -2.83
CA GLN A 217 -1.18 20.48 -3.25
C GLN A 217 -2.64 20.78 -3.57
N SER A 218 -2.94 22.07 -3.83
CA SER A 218 -4.28 22.51 -4.22
C SER A 218 -4.69 21.95 -5.60
N PRO A 219 -5.98 21.74 -5.88
CA PRO A 219 -6.42 21.22 -7.18
C PRO A 219 -5.95 22.03 -8.41
N PRO A 220 -5.86 23.38 -8.36
CA PRO A 220 -5.27 24.15 -9.44
C PRO A 220 -3.78 23.85 -9.68
N GLU A 221 -2.98 23.72 -8.62
CA GLU A 221 -1.55 23.37 -8.73
C GLU A 221 -1.36 21.97 -9.32
N GLN A 222 -2.19 21.01 -8.89
CA GLN A 222 -2.22 19.67 -9.49
C GLN A 222 -2.51 19.74 -11.00
N ALA A 223 -3.50 20.53 -11.41
CA ALA A 223 -3.84 20.67 -12.82
C ALA A 223 -2.66 21.25 -13.64
N VAL A 224 -2.01 22.29 -13.13
CA VAL A 224 -0.82 22.88 -13.76
C VAL A 224 0.30 21.84 -13.95
N HIS A 225 0.53 20.97 -12.95
CA HIS A 225 1.51 19.90 -13.06
C HIS A 225 1.20 18.92 -14.21
N PHE A 226 -0.04 18.43 -14.29
CA PHE A 226 -0.43 17.49 -15.36
C PHE A 226 -0.41 18.16 -16.74
N ASP A 227 -0.84 19.42 -16.85
CA ASP A 227 -0.77 20.16 -18.11
C ASP A 227 0.68 20.34 -18.58
N GLN A 228 1.60 20.64 -17.65
CA GLN A 228 3.02 20.75 -17.97
C GLN A 228 3.61 19.41 -18.40
N LEU A 229 3.25 18.32 -17.71
CA LEU A 229 3.70 16.98 -18.06
C LEU A 229 3.19 16.57 -19.45
N GLN A 230 1.93 16.88 -19.76
CA GLN A 230 1.35 16.66 -21.09
C GLN A 230 2.13 17.41 -22.18
N LYS A 231 2.40 18.71 -21.97
CA LYS A 231 3.19 19.52 -22.92
C LYS A 231 4.57 18.93 -23.15
N ASN A 232 5.28 18.58 -22.08
CA ASN A 232 6.61 17.98 -22.18
C ASN A 232 6.58 16.66 -22.98
N LEU A 233 5.57 15.81 -22.77
CA LEU A 233 5.41 14.57 -23.53
C LEU A 233 5.10 14.85 -25.01
N GLN A 234 4.24 15.81 -25.31
CA GLN A 234 3.93 16.21 -26.69
C GLN A 234 5.16 16.77 -27.43
N GLU A 235 5.97 17.58 -26.77
CA GLU A 235 7.23 18.08 -27.32
C GLU A 235 8.20 16.93 -27.61
N HIS A 236 8.35 15.99 -26.68
CA HIS A 236 9.21 14.82 -26.88
C HIS A 236 8.70 13.94 -28.03
N LEU A 237 7.39 13.73 -28.13
CA LEU A 237 6.77 13.00 -29.23
C LEU A 237 7.07 13.66 -30.58
N ALA A 238 6.96 14.99 -30.67
CA ALA A 238 7.27 15.73 -31.90
C ALA A 238 8.75 15.56 -32.30
N ILE A 239 9.68 15.61 -31.34
CA ILE A 239 11.11 15.38 -31.58
C ILE A 239 11.36 13.94 -32.10
N LEU A 240 10.72 12.94 -31.48
CA LEU A 240 10.87 11.54 -31.88
C LEU A 240 10.30 11.30 -33.28
N ALA A 241 9.12 11.85 -33.58
CA ALA A 241 8.50 11.76 -34.91
C ALA A 241 9.43 12.36 -35.98
N GLN A 242 9.96 13.57 -35.73
CA GLN A 242 10.91 14.20 -36.66
C GLN A 242 12.18 13.35 -36.85
N SER A 243 12.69 12.75 -35.76
CA SER A 243 13.87 11.89 -35.87
C SER A 243 13.63 10.63 -36.70
N LEU A 244 12.40 10.10 -36.69
CA LEU A 244 12.01 8.93 -37.46
C LEU A 244 11.90 9.24 -38.96
N ASP A 245 11.49 10.45 -39.32
CA ASP A 245 11.46 10.92 -40.71
C ASP A 245 12.87 11.12 -41.28
N THR A 246 13.85 11.40 -40.42
CA THR A 246 15.25 11.63 -40.82
C THR A 246 16.13 10.36 -40.85
N LEU A 247 15.58 9.18 -40.50
CA LEU A 247 16.28 7.89 -40.35
C LEU A 247 15.86 6.84 -41.39
#